data_AF-A0A2N0XMH8-F1
#
_entry.id   AF-A0A2N0XMH8-F1
#
_cell.length_a   1.000
_cell.length_b   1.000
_cell.length_c   1.000
_cell.angle_alpha   90.00
_cell.angle_beta   90.00
_cell.angle_gamma   90.00
#
_symmetry.space_group_name_H-M   'P 1'
#
loop_
_entity.id
_entity.type
_entity.pdbx_description
1 polymer ?
#
loop_
_entity_poly.entity_id
_entity_poly.type
_entity_poly.pdbx_seq_one_letter_code
_entity_poly.pdbx_strand_id
1 'polypeptide(L)'
;MFQFMTSTKIVFGEGALASSLSAISQYGYSALLVTGEDRNRALPIIEYFNSQSIRFHHVAIASEPFIAMIEEIAVQGRKFRPEMVVAIGGGSVIDTGKALAAIIPNQGNLYDYVEVVGRDVPLKSKPIPFIAIPTTASTGAEVTKNAVLRSGQDRVKVSLRSPDMLPDLAIVDPELTYGTEPQTSGRGAMDAFTHLMEAYVCGDPNPLTDMICEEGLRRLSGAILAACLDDHPEARSDISFAAMLGGMATTNAKLGAAHGLAFALGGKLKAPHSVITAQLAPYVMLENIHAAEQLGREDILSRYKKIAQIVTSQDDAHVEDSVIWVRAMLDKLKLPKLSTFGVCNTSFEQVAEDALRTVAIKGNPIPLNYDRLIYILSKVCPCTGAIPHPITRTSEQYRSSKTDWASQTDQASQTDSMEVFGQRTLDNDFEREE
;
A
#
# COMPACT_ATOMS: atom_id res chain seq x y z
N MET A 1 -9.70 23.26 6.03
CA MET A 1 -8.49 23.04 6.86
C MET A 1 -8.19 21.56 6.78
N PHE A 2 -6.98 21.17 6.38
CA PHE A 2 -6.55 19.77 6.37
C PHE A 2 -5.23 19.63 7.14
N GLN A 3 -4.93 18.42 7.60
CA GLN A 3 -3.64 18.04 8.16
C GLN A 3 -3.02 16.99 7.26
N PHE A 4 -1.69 16.99 7.16
CA PHE A 4 -0.94 15.98 6.44
C PHE A 4 0.18 15.47 7.33
N MET A 5 0.21 14.16 7.54
CA MET A 5 1.15 13.47 8.40
C MET A 5 1.78 12.32 7.62
N THR A 6 3.08 12.14 7.81
CA THR A 6 3.86 11.04 7.23
C THR A 6 5.04 10.75 8.16
N SER A 7 5.87 9.78 7.82
CA SER A 7 7.10 9.48 8.57
C SER A 7 7.98 10.70 8.71
N THR A 8 8.65 10.83 9.85
CA THR A 8 9.45 12.02 10.17
C THR A 8 10.58 12.23 9.16
N LYS A 9 11.20 11.14 8.72
CA LYS A 9 12.19 11.13 7.65
C LYS A 9 11.95 9.96 6.70
N ILE A 10 12.08 10.22 5.41
CA ILE A 10 11.97 9.22 4.35
C ILE A 10 13.27 9.25 3.56
N VAL A 11 13.88 8.08 3.36
CA VAL A 11 14.96 7.87 2.41
C VAL A 11 14.44 6.91 1.35
N PHE A 12 14.43 7.35 0.10
CA PHE A 12 13.92 6.58 -1.03
C PHE A 12 14.97 6.49 -2.13
N GLY A 13 15.13 5.32 -2.73
CA GLY A 13 15.99 5.10 -3.90
C GLY A 13 16.78 3.80 -3.81
N GLU A 14 17.35 3.37 -4.92
CA GLU A 14 18.26 2.21 -4.95
C GLU A 14 19.45 2.45 -4.03
N GLY A 15 19.80 1.45 -3.21
CA GLY A 15 20.86 1.56 -2.22
C GLY A 15 20.51 2.46 -1.01
N ALA A 16 19.23 2.83 -0.85
CA ALA A 16 18.76 3.57 0.32
C ALA A 16 19.07 2.83 1.63
N LEU A 17 18.99 1.49 1.65
CA LEU A 17 19.34 0.71 2.83
C LEU A 17 20.81 0.88 3.20
N ALA A 18 21.71 0.62 2.25
CA ALA A 18 23.16 0.68 2.47
C ALA A 18 23.62 2.08 2.89
N SER A 19 23.09 3.12 2.24
CA SER A 19 23.43 4.52 2.53
C SER A 19 22.86 5.03 3.86
N SER A 20 21.84 4.36 4.41
CA SER A 20 21.14 4.81 5.63
C SER A 20 21.47 4.02 6.89
N LEU A 21 22.33 3.00 6.83
CA LEU A 21 22.69 2.18 8.00
C LEU A 21 23.15 3.04 9.19
N SER A 22 23.99 4.05 8.92
CA SER A 22 24.47 4.99 9.94
C SER A 22 23.37 5.81 10.62
N ALA A 23 22.28 6.12 9.90
CA ALA A 23 21.14 6.84 10.45
C ALA A 23 20.38 6.01 11.50
N ILE A 24 20.44 4.68 11.46
CA ILE A 24 19.76 3.82 12.44
C ILE A 24 20.34 4.04 13.84
N SER A 25 21.67 4.19 13.96
CA SER A 25 22.37 4.41 15.23
C SER A 25 21.96 5.69 15.96
N GLN A 26 21.34 6.65 15.27
CA GLN A 26 20.86 7.91 15.87
C GLN A 26 19.70 7.69 16.85
N TYR A 27 19.03 6.53 16.78
CA TYR A 27 17.87 6.19 17.61
C TYR A 27 18.21 5.33 18.84
N GLY A 28 19.45 4.83 18.95
CA GLY A 28 19.92 4.08 20.11
C GLY A 28 20.89 2.95 19.76
N TYR A 29 21.36 2.25 20.79
CA TYR A 29 22.31 1.15 20.70
C TYR A 29 21.70 -0.21 21.11
N SER A 30 20.38 -0.23 21.33
CA SER A 30 19.64 -1.46 21.54
C SER A 30 18.37 -1.57 20.69
N ALA A 31 18.29 -2.59 19.84
CA ALA A 31 17.22 -2.76 18.86
C ALA A 31 16.36 -4.01 19.11
N LEU A 32 15.05 -3.88 18.92
CA LEU A 32 14.20 -5.03 18.59
C LEU A 32 14.15 -5.14 17.06
N LEU A 33 14.80 -6.15 16.50
CA LEU A 33 14.84 -6.39 15.05
C LEU A 33 13.70 -7.33 14.67
N VAL A 34 12.74 -6.83 13.89
CA VAL A 34 11.59 -7.60 13.40
C VAL A 34 11.77 -7.89 11.91
N THR A 35 11.71 -9.16 11.53
CA THR A 35 11.89 -9.58 10.13
C THR A 35 10.80 -10.57 9.70
N GLY A 36 10.74 -10.86 8.40
CA GLY A 36 10.10 -12.10 7.92
C GLY A 36 10.87 -13.35 8.35
N GLU A 37 10.38 -14.54 8.00
CA GLU A 37 11.11 -15.80 8.23
C GLU A 37 12.45 -15.82 7.49
N ASP A 38 12.46 -15.37 6.23
CA ASP A 38 13.69 -15.16 5.49
C ASP A 38 14.41 -13.91 5.98
N ARG A 39 15.65 -14.09 6.43
CA ARG A 39 16.51 -13.05 6.98
C ARG A 39 17.48 -12.48 5.95
N ASN A 40 17.53 -13.02 4.72
CA ASN A 40 18.51 -12.62 3.71
C ASN A 40 18.50 -11.10 3.47
N ARG A 41 17.31 -10.50 3.33
CA ARG A 41 17.17 -9.05 3.15
C ARG A 41 17.56 -8.24 4.38
N ALA A 42 17.59 -8.85 5.57
CA ALA A 42 18.00 -8.22 6.83
C ALA A 42 19.49 -8.38 7.15
N LEU A 43 20.26 -9.16 6.38
CA LEU A 43 21.68 -9.40 6.63
C LEU A 43 22.50 -8.10 6.71
N PRO A 44 22.33 -7.09 5.83
CA PRO A 44 23.09 -5.85 5.93
C PRO A 44 22.88 -5.13 7.28
N ILE A 45 21.67 -5.19 7.84
CA ILE A 45 21.35 -4.61 9.15
C ILE A 45 21.99 -5.40 10.27
N ILE A 46 21.93 -6.73 10.21
CA ILE A 46 22.52 -7.62 11.22
C ILE A 46 24.04 -7.43 11.26
N GLU A 47 24.70 -7.41 10.11
CA GLU A 47 26.14 -7.16 9.99
C GLU A 47 26.50 -5.77 10.53
N TYR A 48 25.72 -4.76 10.17
CA TYR A 48 25.90 -3.41 10.71
C TYR A 48 25.77 -3.37 12.23
N PHE A 49 24.72 -3.99 12.80
CA PHE A 49 24.53 -4.06 14.25
C PHE A 49 25.70 -4.73 14.95
N ASN A 50 26.21 -5.85 14.41
CA ASN A 50 27.39 -6.51 14.96
C ASN A 50 28.63 -5.61 14.89
N SER A 51 28.85 -4.94 13.75
CA SER A 51 30.01 -4.04 13.56
C SER A 51 30.02 -2.85 14.51
N GLN A 52 28.83 -2.32 14.84
CA GLN A 52 28.66 -1.16 15.73
C GLN A 52 28.39 -1.56 17.18
N SER A 53 28.44 -2.86 17.50
CA SER A 53 28.09 -3.39 18.84
C SER A 53 26.68 -2.97 19.31
N ILE A 54 25.73 -2.83 18.38
CA ILE A 54 24.32 -2.58 18.71
C ILE A 54 23.71 -3.90 19.20
N ARG A 55 23.23 -3.92 20.45
CA ARG A 55 22.61 -5.10 21.04
C ARG A 55 21.22 -5.28 20.45
N PHE A 56 20.92 -6.42 19.83
CA PHE A 56 19.58 -6.66 19.28
C PHE A 56 18.93 -7.96 19.75
N HIS A 57 17.60 -7.94 19.85
CA HIS A 57 16.76 -9.13 19.98
C HIS A 57 16.00 -9.33 18.68
N HIS A 58 16.13 -10.51 18.08
CA HIS A 58 15.54 -10.81 16.78
C HIS A 58 14.18 -11.51 16.93
N VAL A 59 13.19 -11.02 16.20
CA VAL A 59 11.83 -11.53 16.13
C VAL A 59 11.52 -11.84 14.67
N ALA A 60 11.21 -13.10 14.36
CA ALA A 60 10.82 -13.54 13.02
C ALA A 60 9.30 -13.71 12.93
N ILE A 61 8.69 -13.15 11.89
CA ILE A 61 7.24 -13.14 11.66
C ILE A 61 6.90 -13.93 10.39
N ALA A 62 6.10 -14.98 10.55
CA ALA A 62 5.72 -15.90 9.48
C ALA A 62 4.30 -15.69 8.93
N SER A 63 3.48 -14.92 9.64
CA SER A 63 2.05 -14.82 9.36
C SER A 63 1.52 -13.41 9.60
N GLU A 64 0.25 -13.18 9.29
CA GLU A 64 -0.41 -11.94 9.65
C GLU A 64 -0.36 -11.74 11.18
N PRO A 65 -0.06 -10.53 11.67
CA PRO A 65 0.05 -10.27 13.09
C PRO A 65 -1.32 -10.40 13.76
N PHE A 66 -1.38 -11.12 14.87
CA PHE A 66 -2.57 -11.22 15.71
C PHE A 66 -2.28 -10.73 17.12
N ILE A 67 -3.32 -10.27 17.81
CA ILE A 67 -3.20 -9.59 19.11
C ILE A 67 -2.33 -10.38 20.11
N ALA A 68 -2.62 -11.68 20.29
CA ALA A 68 -1.90 -12.51 21.25
C ALA A 68 -0.39 -12.65 20.93
N MET A 69 -0.02 -12.70 19.65
CA MET A 69 1.40 -12.71 19.23
C MET A 69 2.09 -11.41 19.63
N ILE A 70 1.46 -10.26 19.41
CA ILE A 70 2.02 -8.96 19.80
C ILE A 70 2.19 -8.87 21.31
N GLU A 71 1.19 -9.30 22.09
CA GLU A 71 1.25 -9.29 23.55
C GLU A 71 2.37 -10.19 24.08
N GLU A 72 2.52 -11.40 23.53
CA GLU A 72 3.58 -12.33 23.91
C GLU A 72 4.99 -11.78 23.63
N ILE A 73 5.20 -11.26 22.42
CA ILE A 73 6.49 -10.67 22.03
C ILE A 73 6.76 -9.40 22.85
N ALA A 74 5.75 -8.59 23.14
CA ALA A 74 5.90 -7.38 23.97
C ALA A 74 6.39 -7.69 25.39
N VAL A 75 5.99 -8.83 25.98
CA VAL A 75 6.53 -9.26 27.29
C VAL A 75 8.05 -9.47 27.23
N GLN A 76 8.55 -10.10 26.18
CA GLN A 76 10.00 -10.27 26.00
C GLN A 76 10.68 -8.94 25.67
N GLY A 77 10.06 -8.11 24.84
CA GLY A 77 10.51 -6.75 24.53
C GLY A 77 10.69 -5.89 25.78
N ARG A 78 9.74 -5.93 26.73
CA ARG A 78 9.84 -5.19 28.00
C ARG A 78 11.01 -5.66 28.88
N LYS A 79 11.35 -6.94 28.86
CA LYS A 79 12.53 -7.47 29.55
C LYS A 79 13.82 -7.04 28.85
N PHE A 80 13.83 -7.07 27.53
CA PHE A 80 14.98 -6.69 26.71
C PHE A 80 15.28 -5.19 26.77
N ARG A 81 14.25 -4.33 26.92
CA ARG A 81 14.32 -2.86 26.95
C ARG A 81 15.00 -2.28 25.71
N PRO A 82 14.40 -2.45 24.51
CA PRO A 82 14.93 -1.84 23.30
C PRO A 82 14.79 -0.32 23.36
N GLU A 83 15.79 0.37 22.81
CA GLU A 83 15.77 1.82 22.59
C GLU A 83 15.14 2.17 21.23
N MET A 84 15.18 1.22 20.29
CA MET A 84 14.55 1.33 18.98
C MET A 84 13.93 0.01 18.53
N VAL A 85 12.96 0.09 17.63
CA VAL A 85 12.43 -1.05 16.89
C VAL A 85 12.77 -0.86 15.42
N VAL A 86 13.37 -1.87 14.80
CA VAL A 86 13.68 -1.89 13.36
C VAL A 86 12.92 -3.02 12.71
N ALA A 87 12.03 -2.71 11.78
CA ALA A 87 11.27 -3.71 11.03
C ALA A 87 11.68 -3.71 9.56
N ILE A 88 12.09 -4.88 9.06
CA ILE A 88 12.42 -5.10 7.65
C ILE A 88 11.63 -6.28 7.07
N GLY A 89 10.72 -5.99 6.15
CA GLY A 89 9.83 -7.01 5.58
C GLY A 89 8.64 -6.43 4.84
N GLY A 90 7.63 -7.27 4.59
CA GLY A 90 6.34 -6.80 4.06
C GLY A 90 5.45 -6.16 5.14
N GLY A 91 4.23 -5.79 4.76
CA GLY A 91 3.27 -5.11 5.64
C GLY A 91 3.06 -5.78 7.02
N SER A 92 2.93 -7.11 7.07
CA SER A 92 2.81 -7.86 8.34
C SER A 92 3.97 -7.65 9.30
N VAL A 93 5.21 -7.56 8.77
CA VAL A 93 6.43 -7.36 9.58
C VAL A 93 6.49 -5.93 10.10
N ILE A 94 6.19 -4.95 9.24
CA ILE A 94 6.17 -3.53 9.61
C ILE A 94 5.07 -3.26 10.64
N ASP A 95 3.86 -3.78 10.44
CA ASP A 95 2.76 -3.63 11.38
C ASP A 95 3.07 -4.29 12.74
N THR A 96 3.75 -5.44 12.73
CA THR A 96 4.24 -6.07 13.95
C THR A 96 5.23 -5.16 14.68
N GLY A 97 6.24 -4.64 13.98
CA GLY A 97 7.23 -3.73 14.56
C GLY A 97 6.59 -2.48 15.15
N LYS A 98 5.66 -1.86 14.42
CA LYS A 98 4.94 -0.65 14.85
C LYS A 98 4.06 -0.92 16.07
N ALA A 99 3.35 -2.05 16.10
CA ALA A 99 2.57 -2.46 17.26
C ALA A 99 3.46 -2.71 18.48
N LEU A 100 4.61 -3.37 18.32
CA LEU A 100 5.56 -3.59 19.41
C LEU A 100 6.15 -2.28 19.92
N ALA A 101 6.53 -1.36 19.03
CA ALA A 101 7.03 -0.04 19.39
C ALA A 101 6.01 0.74 20.24
N ALA A 102 4.72 0.63 19.91
CA ALA A 102 3.63 1.25 20.67
C ALA A 102 3.35 0.54 22.01
N ILE A 103 3.34 -0.79 22.05
CA ILE A 103 2.80 -1.55 23.19
C ILE A 103 3.85 -1.94 24.23
N ILE A 104 5.13 -1.98 23.89
CA ILE A 104 6.20 -2.17 24.88
C ILE A 104 6.16 -1.08 25.98
N PRO A 105 6.11 0.23 25.67
CA PRO A 105 6.06 1.30 26.67
C PRO A 105 4.67 1.55 27.27
N ASN A 106 3.61 1.03 26.64
CA ASN A 106 2.23 1.18 27.11
C ASN A 106 1.77 -0.07 27.87
N GLN A 107 1.40 0.07 29.14
CA GLN A 107 0.87 -1.03 29.96
C GLN A 107 -0.63 -1.23 29.70
N GLY A 108 -1.14 -2.45 29.90
CA GLY A 108 -2.54 -2.79 29.68
C GLY A 108 -2.71 -3.91 28.64
N ASN A 109 -3.97 -4.19 28.32
CA ASN A 109 -4.32 -5.19 27.31
C ASN A 109 -4.35 -4.51 25.93
N LEU A 110 -3.86 -5.17 24.87
CA LEU A 110 -3.87 -4.60 23.53
C LEU A 110 -5.29 -4.27 23.03
N TYR A 111 -6.31 -5.01 23.48
CA TYR A 111 -7.73 -4.69 23.24
C TYR A 111 -8.16 -3.34 23.81
N ASP A 112 -7.43 -2.74 24.76
CA ASP A 112 -7.74 -1.38 25.21
C ASP A 112 -7.52 -0.36 24.07
N TYR A 113 -6.54 -0.61 23.19
CA TYR A 113 -6.03 0.39 22.23
C TYR A 113 -6.50 0.19 20.77
N VAL A 114 -7.13 -0.93 20.43
CA VAL A 114 -7.55 -1.24 19.05
C VAL A 114 -8.97 -0.76 18.75
N GLU A 115 -9.22 -0.40 17.49
CA GLU A 115 -10.58 -0.09 16.99
C GLU A 115 -11.40 -1.36 16.68
N VAL A 116 -12.69 -1.19 16.35
CA VAL A 116 -13.69 -2.22 16.00
C VAL A 116 -14.17 -3.09 17.18
N VAL A 117 -13.25 -3.76 17.87
CA VAL A 117 -13.57 -4.69 18.98
C VAL A 117 -13.00 -4.26 20.33
N GLY A 118 -12.10 -3.27 20.33
CA GLY A 118 -11.45 -2.74 21.51
C GLY A 118 -12.11 -1.48 22.07
N ARG A 119 -11.47 -0.88 23.07
CA ARG A 119 -11.95 0.36 23.72
C ARG A 119 -11.53 1.64 23.01
N ASP A 120 -10.62 1.54 22.03
CA ASP A 120 -10.08 2.67 21.28
C ASP A 120 -9.57 3.81 22.18
N VAL A 121 -8.89 3.46 23.28
CA VAL A 121 -8.30 4.48 24.16
C VAL A 121 -6.97 4.97 23.60
N PRO A 122 -6.63 6.27 23.74
CA PRO A 122 -5.33 6.78 23.31
C PRO A 122 -4.16 6.10 24.03
N LEU A 123 -3.01 6.01 23.34
CA LEU A 123 -1.74 5.61 23.95
C LEU A 123 -1.39 6.56 25.10
N LYS A 124 -0.89 6.02 26.21
CA LYS A 124 -0.53 6.78 27.42
C LYS A 124 0.93 7.25 27.39
N SER A 125 1.79 6.48 26.73
CA SER A 125 3.21 6.72 26.57
C SER A 125 3.55 6.83 25.09
N LYS A 126 4.52 7.71 24.75
CA LYS A 126 5.06 7.77 23.39
C LYS A 126 5.63 6.40 22.98
N PRO A 127 5.36 5.92 21.74
CA PRO A 127 6.02 4.74 21.20
C PRO A 127 7.55 4.82 21.22
N ILE A 128 8.20 3.67 21.28
CA ILE A 128 9.65 3.54 21.06
C ILE A 128 9.98 4.00 19.64
N PRO A 129 11.11 4.69 19.40
CA PRO A 129 11.56 5.02 18.06
C PRO A 129 11.46 3.86 17.08
N PHE A 130 10.85 4.09 15.92
CA PHE A 130 10.52 3.06 14.95
C PHE A 130 11.11 3.34 13.56
N ILE A 131 11.89 2.37 13.06
CA ILE A 131 12.48 2.38 11.72
C ILE A 131 11.78 1.31 10.88
N ALA A 132 11.22 1.72 9.74
CA ALA A 132 10.48 0.85 8.82
C ALA A 132 11.20 0.71 7.48
N ILE A 133 11.39 -0.53 7.04
CA ILE A 133 12.16 -0.87 5.84
C ILE A 133 11.34 -1.86 5.00
N PRO A 134 10.49 -1.39 4.08
CA PRO A 134 9.64 -2.27 3.29
C PRO A 134 10.46 -3.11 2.31
N THR A 135 10.09 -4.39 2.19
CA THR A 135 10.62 -5.31 1.16
C THR A 135 9.55 -5.73 0.15
N THR A 136 8.40 -5.04 0.18
CA THR A 136 7.26 -5.25 -0.72
C THR A 136 6.65 -3.90 -1.10
N ALA A 137 6.42 -3.66 -2.39
CA ALA A 137 5.64 -2.52 -2.88
C ALA A 137 4.13 -2.84 -2.78
N SER A 138 3.50 -2.51 -1.65
CA SER A 138 2.08 -2.82 -1.41
C SER A 138 1.41 -1.82 -0.46
N THR A 139 1.59 -2.01 0.85
CA THR A 139 0.75 -1.35 1.86
C THR A 139 1.15 0.09 2.16
N GLY A 140 2.38 0.49 1.81
CA GLY A 140 2.95 1.77 2.26
C GLY A 140 3.04 1.90 3.78
N ALA A 141 3.13 0.78 4.50
CA ALA A 141 2.99 0.74 5.96
C ALA A 141 4.12 1.49 6.69
N GLU A 142 5.24 1.69 6.01
CA GLU A 142 6.38 2.48 6.42
C GLU A 142 6.11 3.99 6.50
N VAL A 143 4.94 4.46 6.06
CA VAL A 143 4.50 5.86 6.18
C VAL A 143 3.11 6.01 6.78
N THR A 144 2.59 4.95 7.42
CA THR A 144 1.26 4.97 8.06
C THR A 144 1.29 5.06 9.57
N LYS A 145 0.22 5.62 10.14
CA LYS A 145 0.03 5.80 11.59
C LYS A 145 -0.74 4.66 12.28
N ASN A 146 -0.88 3.53 11.59
CA ASN A 146 -1.64 2.38 12.09
C ASN A 146 -0.88 1.06 11.85
N ALA A 147 -1.18 0.08 12.69
CA ALA A 147 -0.82 -1.31 12.50
C ALA A 147 -2.12 -2.12 12.36
N VAL A 148 -2.25 -2.94 11.31
CA VAL A 148 -3.41 -3.81 11.11
C VAL A 148 -3.13 -5.16 11.75
N LEU A 149 -3.99 -5.57 12.67
CA LEU A 149 -3.87 -6.81 13.44
C LEU A 149 -5.11 -7.68 13.24
N ARG A 150 -4.99 -8.98 13.52
CA ARG A 150 -6.13 -9.90 13.56
C ARG A 150 -6.58 -10.16 14.99
N SER A 151 -7.88 -10.01 15.26
CA SER A 151 -8.49 -10.58 16.46
C SER A 151 -8.86 -12.04 16.17
N GLY A 152 -8.17 -12.97 16.84
CA GLY A 152 -8.46 -14.40 16.73
C GLY A 152 -9.82 -14.78 17.33
N GLN A 153 -10.22 -14.09 18.40
CA GLN A 153 -11.48 -14.32 19.10
C GLN A 153 -12.68 -13.88 18.26
N ASP A 154 -12.61 -12.67 17.69
CA ASP A 154 -13.72 -12.06 16.96
C ASP A 154 -13.73 -12.42 15.47
N ARG A 155 -12.64 -13.02 14.97
CA ARG A 155 -12.43 -13.34 13.55
C ARG A 155 -12.67 -12.11 12.67
N VAL A 156 -12.07 -10.99 13.04
CA VAL A 156 -12.04 -9.75 12.26
C VAL A 156 -10.63 -9.15 12.28
N LYS A 157 -10.37 -8.26 11.32
CA LYS A 157 -9.20 -7.38 11.39
C LYS A 157 -9.53 -6.16 12.25
N VAL A 158 -8.56 -5.73 13.02
CA VAL A 158 -8.60 -4.57 13.91
C VAL A 158 -7.41 -3.68 13.57
N SER A 159 -7.44 -2.42 13.99
CA SER A 159 -6.28 -1.54 13.83
C SER A 159 -5.88 -0.93 15.16
N LEU A 160 -4.58 -0.96 15.45
CA LEU A 160 -3.98 -0.10 16.46
C LEU A 160 -3.55 1.18 15.74
N ARG A 161 -4.07 2.34 16.16
CA ARG A 161 -3.85 3.61 15.46
C ARG A 161 -3.50 4.72 16.45
N SER A 162 -2.46 5.48 16.15
CA SER A 162 -2.16 6.72 16.85
C SER A 162 -1.29 7.61 15.95
N PRO A 163 -1.50 8.94 15.92
CA PRO A 163 -0.58 9.88 15.26
C PRO A 163 0.90 9.66 15.65
N ASP A 164 1.16 9.21 16.88
CA ASP A 164 2.52 8.95 17.39
C ASP A 164 3.16 7.65 16.88
N MET A 165 2.41 6.83 16.13
CA MET A 165 2.91 5.57 15.56
C MET A 165 3.53 5.72 14.16
N LEU A 166 3.60 6.94 13.63
CA LEU A 166 4.33 7.18 12.39
C LEU A 166 5.80 6.82 12.58
N PRO A 167 6.43 6.10 11.65
CA PRO A 167 7.85 5.80 11.73
C PRO A 167 8.70 7.06 11.83
N ASP A 168 9.72 7.02 12.69
CA ASP A 168 10.71 8.09 12.77
C ASP A 168 11.61 8.09 11.52
N LEU A 169 11.85 6.90 10.95
CA LEU A 169 12.61 6.73 9.71
C LEU A 169 11.97 5.64 8.84
N ALA A 170 11.61 6.01 7.61
CA ALA A 170 11.27 5.07 6.55
C ALA A 170 12.44 4.96 5.56
N ILE A 171 12.95 3.75 5.33
CA ILE A 171 14.01 3.49 4.34
C ILE A 171 13.42 2.62 3.23
N VAL A 172 13.04 3.24 2.13
CA VAL A 172 12.38 2.60 0.99
C VAL A 172 13.42 2.35 -0.09
N ASP A 173 13.97 1.14 -0.11
CA ASP A 173 14.96 0.70 -1.08
C ASP A 173 14.30 -0.26 -2.10
N PRO A 174 14.09 0.16 -3.36
CA PRO A 174 13.50 -0.68 -4.39
C PRO A 174 14.22 -2.00 -4.62
N GLU A 175 15.53 -2.08 -4.38
CA GLU A 175 16.31 -3.33 -4.55
C GLU A 175 15.82 -4.44 -3.62
N LEU A 176 15.25 -4.08 -2.46
CA LEU A 176 14.67 -5.05 -1.53
C LEU A 176 13.37 -5.68 -2.05
N THR A 177 12.82 -5.18 -3.16
CA THR A 177 11.66 -5.75 -3.83
C THR A 177 12.02 -6.70 -4.98
N TYR A 178 13.30 -6.74 -5.39
CA TYR A 178 13.75 -7.58 -6.51
C TYR A 178 13.58 -9.07 -6.19
N GLY A 179 13.28 -9.84 -7.24
CA GLY A 179 12.96 -11.27 -7.13
C GLY A 179 11.65 -11.59 -6.40
N THR A 180 10.82 -10.58 -6.08
CA THR A 180 9.50 -10.83 -5.50
C THR A 180 8.61 -11.53 -6.52
N GLU A 181 8.06 -12.68 -6.13
CA GLU A 181 7.23 -13.54 -6.98
C GLU A 181 6.08 -12.76 -7.66
N PRO A 182 5.79 -13.02 -8.95
CA PRO A 182 4.84 -12.22 -9.73
C PRO A 182 3.45 -12.03 -9.11
N GLN A 183 2.83 -13.09 -8.56
CA GLN A 183 1.52 -12.99 -7.91
C GLN A 183 1.58 -12.13 -6.65
N THR A 184 2.64 -12.23 -5.85
CA THR A 184 2.87 -11.41 -4.65
C THR A 184 3.11 -9.95 -5.02
N SER A 185 3.90 -9.70 -6.06
CA SER A 185 4.10 -8.35 -6.61
C SER A 185 2.80 -7.76 -7.15
N GLY A 186 2.08 -8.53 -7.99
CA GLY A 186 0.84 -8.09 -8.63
C GLY A 186 -0.27 -7.78 -7.64
N ARG A 187 -0.48 -8.64 -6.62
CA ARG A 187 -1.48 -8.35 -5.59
C ARG A 187 -1.09 -7.13 -4.74
N GLY A 188 0.21 -6.93 -4.52
CA GLY A 188 0.73 -5.77 -3.79
C GLY A 188 0.50 -4.46 -4.55
N ALA A 189 0.85 -4.43 -5.83
CA ALA A 189 0.62 -3.28 -6.69
C ALA A 189 -0.88 -2.95 -6.83
N MET A 190 -1.75 -3.96 -6.95
CA MET A 190 -3.20 -3.69 -6.99
C MET A 190 -3.77 -3.19 -5.66
N ASP A 191 -3.17 -3.56 -4.53
CA ASP A 191 -3.50 -2.99 -3.22
C ASP A 191 -3.08 -1.52 -3.14
N ALA A 192 -1.86 -1.19 -3.58
CA ALA A 192 -1.38 0.19 -3.70
C ALA A 192 -2.28 1.03 -4.62
N PHE A 193 -2.70 0.50 -5.77
CA PHE A 193 -3.68 1.14 -6.64
C PHE A 193 -4.99 1.39 -5.90
N THR A 194 -5.49 0.42 -5.14
CA THR A 194 -6.77 0.55 -4.41
C THR A 194 -6.66 1.61 -3.31
N HIS A 195 -5.51 1.68 -2.61
CA HIS A 195 -5.23 2.76 -1.65
C HIS A 195 -5.30 4.14 -2.29
N LEU A 196 -4.60 4.33 -3.42
CA LEU A 196 -4.57 5.61 -4.14
C LEU A 196 -5.96 5.97 -4.71
N MET A 197 -6.64 5.01 -5.33
CA MET A 197 -7.97 5.20 -5.90
C MET A 197 -8.99 5.56 -4.82
N GLU A 198 -9.06 4.80 -3.73
CA GLU A 198 -10.02 5.10 -2.66
C GLU A 198 -9.67 6.40 -1.95
N ALA A 199 -8.40 6.65 -1.61
CA ALA A 199 -8.01 7.91 -0.97
C ALA A 199 -8.29 9.14 -1.86
N TYR A 200 -8.24 8.97 -3.19
CA TYR A 200 -8.60 10.04 -4.11
C TYR A 200 -10.12 10.26 -4.17
N VAL A 201 -10.94 9.22 -4.22
CA VAL A 201 -12.40 9.40 -4.40
C VAL A 201 -13.18 9.48 -3.08
N CYS A 202 -12.60 9.06 -1.96
CA CYS A 202 -13.25 8.95 -0.65
C CYS A 202 -12.86 10.09 0.29
N GLY A 203 -13.72 10.34 1.28
CA GLY A 203 -13.53 11.40 2.26
C GLY A 203 -13.66 12.79 1.65
N ASP A 204 -13.12 13.78 2.35
CA ASP A 204 -13.11 15.16 1.88
C ASP A 204 -11.87 15.39 0.99
N PRO A 205 -12.04 15.92 -0.24
CA PRO A 205 -10.92 16.22 -1.12
C PRO A 205 -9.89 17.13 -0.46
N ASN A 206 -8.61 16.85 -0.68
CA ASN A 206 -7.50 17.62 -0.15
C ASN A 206 -6.41 17.76 -1.22
N PRO A 207 -5.96 18.98 -1.58
CA PRO A 207 -4.96 19.17 -2.62
C PRO A 207 -3.68 18.35 -2.44
N LEU A 208 -3.19 18.16 -1.21
CA LEU A 208 -2.00 17.36 -0.97
C LEU A 208 -2.25 15.87 -1.21
N THR A 209 -3.37 15.32 -0.72
CA THR A 209 -3.71 13.91 -0.97
C THR A 209 -4.01 13.67 -2.44
N ASP A 210 -4.65 14.63 -3.10
CA ASP A 210 -4.97 14.57 -4.52
C ASP A 210 -3.70 14.51 -5.37
N MET A 211 -2.73 15.40 -5.10
CA MET A 211 -1.44 15.41 -5.81
C MET A 211 -0.69 14.09 -5.67
N ILE A 212 -0.57 13.53 -4.46
CA ILE A 212 0.14 12.26 -4.26
C ILE A 212 -0.64 11.07 -4.83
N CYS A 213 -1.97 11.10 -4.82
CA CYS A 213 -2.78 10.04 -5.41
C CYS A 213 -2.61 10.03 -6.93
N GLU A 214 -2.69 11.20 -7.58
CA GLU A 214 -2.53 11.31 -9.03
C GLU A 214 -1.13 10.90 -9.49
N GLU A 215 -0.07 11.31 -8.77
CA GLU A 215 1.30 10.87 -9.07
C GLU A 215 1.50 9.38 -8.83
N GLY A 216 1.00 8.84 -7.71
CA GLY A 216 1.09 7.41 -7.44
C GLY A 216 0.36 6.58 -8.50
N LEU A 217 -0.83 7.01 -8.94
CA LEU A 217 -1.59 6.34 -10.00
C LEU A 217 -0.84 6.36 -11.34
N ARG A 218 -0.21 7.49 -11.68
CA ARG A 218 0.55 7.67 -12.93
C ARG A 218 1.78 6.77 -12.97
N ARG A 219 2.54 6.73 -11.89
CA ARG A 219 3.73 5.87 -11.74
C ARG A 219 3.35 4.39 -11.79
N LEU A 220 2.33 4.03 -11.03
CA LEU A 220 1.86 2.65 -10.95
C LEU A 220 1.32 2.15 -12.29
N SER A 221 0.49 2.94 -12.99
CA SER A 221 -0.16 2.49 -14.22
C SER A 221 0.83 2.19 -15.34
N GLY A 222 1.90 2.98 -15.45
CA GLY A 222 2.97 2.77 -16.42
C GLY A 222 3.90 1.60 -16.06
N ALA A 223 4.13 1.35 -14.77
CA ALA A 223 5.15 0.41 -14.31
C ALA A 223 4.62 -1.00 -13.96
N ILE A 224 3.33 -1.15 -13.63
CA ILE A 224 2.81 -2.35 -12.94
C ILE A 224 3.15 -3.68 -13.62
N LEU A 225 3.06 -3.77 -14.95
CA LEU A 225 3.32 -5.02 -15.67
C LEU A 225 4.83 -5.34 -15.71
N ALA A 226 5.66 -4.38 -16.09
CA ALA A 226 7.11 -4.56 -16.15
C ALA A 226 7.70 -4.85 -14.76
N ALA A 227 7.18 -4.21 -13.71
CA ALA A 227 7.62 -4.45 -12.34
C ALA A 227 7.22 -5.84 -11.84
N CYS A 228 5.97 -6.27 -12.09
CA CYS A 228 5.44 -7.49 -11.50
C CYS A 228 5.74 -8.75 -12.29
N LEU A 229 5.82 -8.67 -13.63
CA LEU A 229 6.01 -9.84 -14.49
C LEU A 229 7.48 -10.00 -14.91
N ASP A 230 8.18 -8.89 -15.12
CA ASP A 230 9.53 -8.88 -15.71
C ASP A 230 10.63 -8.47 -14.69
N ASP A 231 10.25 -8.12 -13.46
CA ASP A 231 11.17 -7.67 -12.40
C ASP A 231 12.03 -6.46 -12.81
N HIS A 232 11.53 -5.60 -13.70
CA HIS A 232 12.31 -4.49 -14.26
C HIS A 232 12.68 -3.45 -13.18
N PRO A 233 13.97 -3.11 -12.99
CA PRO A 233 14.45 -2.25 -11.90
C PRO A 233 13.74 -0.89 -11.78
N GLU A 234 13.67 -0.14 -12.88
CA GLU A 234 13.01 1.18 -12.88
C GLU A 234 11.52 1.06 -12.54
N ALA A 235 10.86 0.00 -13.04
CA ALA A 235 9.46 -0.23 -12.78
C ALA A 235 9.22 -0.65 -11.32
N ARG A 236 10.14 -1.42 -10.73
CA ARG A 236 10.16 -1.75 -9.30
C ARG A 236 10.30 -0.50 -8.43
N SER A 237 11.14 0.45 -8.84
CA SER A 237 11.27 1.75 -8.19
C SER A 237 9.95 2.54 -8.26
N ASP A 238 9.34 2.64 -9.44
CA ASP A 238 8.07 3.35 -9.63
C ASP A 238 6.91 2.74 -8.81
N ILE A 239 6.75 1.41 -8.77
CA ILE A 239 5.70 0.80 -7.94
C ILE A 239 5.99 0.92 -6.44
N SER A 240 7.27 0.95 -6.03
CA SER A 240 7.65 1.16 -4.63
C SER A 240 7.33 2.60 -4.21
N PHE A 241 7.61 3.57 -5.08
CA PHE A 241 7.24 4.96 -4.88
C PHE A 241 5.72 5.13 -4.81
N ALA A 242 4.97 4.52 -5.73
CA ALA A 242 3.51 4.55 -5.74
C ALA A 242 2.90 3.92 -4.48
N ALA A 243 3.43 2.79 -4.01
CA ALA A 243 2.98 2.16 -2.77
C ALA A 243 3.21 3.05 -1.54
N MET A 244 4.38 3.70 -1.45
CA MET A 244 4.66 4.69 -0.40
C MET A 244 3.68 5.87 -0.47
N LEU A 245 3.42 6.43 -1.66
CA LEU A 245 2.42 7.49 -1.82
C LEU A 245 1.01 7.02 -1.43
N GLY A 246 0.66 5.77 -1.72
CA GLY A 246 -0.59 5.14 -1.26
C GLY A 246 -0.67 5.11 0.28
N GLY A 247 0.40 4.73 0.96
CA GLY A 247 0.50 4.77 2.42
C GLY A 247 0.33 6.19 2.98
N MET A 248 0.97 7.19 2.37
CA MET A 248 0.77 8.61 2.74
C MET A 248 -0.68 9.04 2.52
N ALA A 249 -1.31 8.62 1.43
CA ALA A 249 -2.69 8.95 1.13
C ALA A 249 -3.65 8.36 2.16
N THR A 250 -3.54 7.07 2.48
CA THR A 250 -4.40 6.40 3.48
C THR A 250 -4.23 6.92 4.90
N THR A 251 -3.08 7.53 5.20
CA THR A 251 -2.81 8.16 6.50
C THR A 251 -3.58 9.46 6.70
N ASN A 252 -3.90 10.14 5.59
CA ASN A 252 -4.41 11.50 5.56
C ASN A 252 -5.81 11.63 4.94
N ALA A 253 -6.27 10.61 4.22
CA ALA A 253 -7.60 10.50 3.66
C ALA A 253 -8.35 9.30 4.28
N LYS A 254 -9.64 9.20 3.98
CA LYS A 254 -10.41 8.00 4.30
C LYS A 254 -10.31 7.01 3.14
N LEU A 255 -10.55 5.75 3.45
CA LEU A 255 -10.74 4.69 2.45
C LEU A 255 -12.24 4.53 2.14
N GLY A 256 -12.58 3.53 1.34
CA GLY A 256 -13.94 3.32 0.85
C GLY A 256 -14.45 1.90 1.08
N ALA A 257 -15.38 1.51 0.21
CA ALA A 257 -16.07 0.23 0.27
C ALA A 257 -15.13 -0.98 0.11
N ALA A 258 -14.07 -0.89 -0.69
CA ALA A 258 -13.19 -2.02 -0.96
C ALA A 258 -12.48 -2.46 0.32
N HIS A 259 -11.89 -1.50 1.05
CA HIS A 259 -11.27 -1.79 2.35
C HIS A 259 -12.29 -2.13 3.45
N GLY A 260 -13.44 -1.44 3.47
CA GLY A 260 -14.51 -1.73 4.44
C GLY A 260 -15.01 -3.18 4.34
N LEU A 261 -15.30 -3.64 3.12
CA LEU A 261 -15.66 -5.04 2.84
C LEU A 261 -14.49 -6.00 3.05
N ALA A 262 -13.26 -5.60 2.72
CA ALA A 262 -12.08 -6.44 2.94
C ALA A 262 -11.81 -6.70 4.43
N PHE A 263 -12.10 -5.76 5.34
CA PHE A 263 -12.02 -6.01 6.77
C PHE A 263 -13.05 -7.03 7.25
N ALA A 264 -14.30 -6.94 6.76
CA ALA A 264 -15.37 -7.88 7.08
C ALA A 264 -15.10 -9.29 6.52
N LEU A 265 -14.56 -9.37 5.29
CA LEU A 265 -14.23 -10.63 4.63
C LEU A 265 -12.93 -11.26 5.14
N GLY A 266 -11.95 -10.45 5.55
CA GLY A 266 -10.59 -10.93 5.89
C GLY A 266 -10.53 -11.89 7.08
N GLY A 267 -11.54 -11.89 7.94
CA GLY A 267 -11.65 -12.88 9.01
C GLY A 267 -12.45 -14.14 8.65
N LYS A 268 -13.17 -14.11 7.54
CA LYS A 268 -14.04 -15.19 7.04
C LYS A 268 -13.41 -15.98 5.90
N LEU A 269 -12.59 -15.33 5.07
CA LEU A 269 -11.86 -15.93 3.96
C LEU A 269 -10.40 -16.16 4.31
N LYS A 270 -9.83 -17.28 3.86
CA LYS A 270 -8.37 -17.51 3.87
C LYS A 270 -7.72 -16.88 2.64
N ALA A 271 -8.11 -15.65 2.31
CA ALA A 271 -7.58 -14.88 1.19
C ALA A 271 -6.65 -13.78 1.71
N PRO A 272 -5.52 -13.49 1.03
CA PRO A 272 -4.70 -12.34 1.41
C PRO A 272 -5.49 -11.04 1.26
N HIS A 273 -5.33 -10.10 2.20
CA HIS A 273 -6.04 -8.80 2.17
C HIS A 273 -5.95 -8.10 0.82
N SER A 274 -4.73 -8.02 0.28
CA SER A 274 -4.42 -7.42 -1.02
C SER A 274 -5.16 -8.05 -2.20
N VAL A 275 -5.54 -9.34 -2.11
CA VAL A 275 -6.37 -10.00 -3.12
C VAL A 275 -7.84 -9.60 -2.96
N ILE A 276 -8.31 -9.49 -1.70
CA ILE A 276 -9.68 -9.08 -1.40
C ILE A 276 -9.94 -7.66 -1.90
N THR A 277 -9.08 -6.71 -1.54
CA THR A 277 -9.18 -5.30 -1.97
C THR A 277 -9.11 -5.19 -3.49
N ALA A 278 -8.10 -5.81 -4.12
CA ALA A 278 -7.92 -5.79 -5.58
C ALA A 278 -9.14 -6.34 -6.35
N GLN A 279 -9.71 -7.47 -5.91
CA GLN A 279 -10.85 -8.08 -6.58
C GLN A 279 -12.17 -7.34 -6.34
N LEU A 280 -12.29 -6.61 -5.22
CA LEU A 280 -13.48 -5.79 -4.93
C LEU A 280 -13.46 -4.45 -5.67
N ALA A 281 -12.28 -3.86 -5.86
CA ALA A 281 -12.09 -2.53 -6.45
C ALA A 281 -12.93 -2.26 -7.72
N PRO A 282 -12.92 -3.10 -8.77
CA PRO A 282 -13.67 -2.79 -9.99
C PRO A 282 -15.19 -2.78 -9.78
N TYR A 283 -15.72 -3.54 -8.82
CA TYR A 283 -17.15 -3.55 -8.51
C TYR A 283 -17.55 -2.35 -7.66
N VAL A 284 -16.69 -1.95 -6.72
CA VAL A 284 -16.86 -0.74 -5.91
C VAL A 284 -16.84 0.51 -6.78
N MET A 285 -15.86 0.63 -7.67
CA MET A 285 -15.76 1.75 -8.61
C MET A 285 -17.02 1.87 -9.47
N LEU A 286 -17.44 0.75 -10.06
CA LEU A 286 -18.63 0.72 -10.92
C LEU A 286 -19.90 1.12 -10.16
N GLU A 287 -20.06 0.63 -8.93
CA GLU A 287 -21.21 0.96 -8.10
C GLU A 287 -21.21 2.46 -7.74
N ASN A 288 -20.07 3.01 -7.32
CA ASN A 288 -19.94 4.43 -6.99
C ASN A 288 -20.18 5.34 -8.21
N ILE A 289 -19.71 4.94 -9.40
CA ILE A 289 -19.96 5.68 -10.65
C ILE A 289 -21.48 5.72 -10.93
N HIS A 290 -22.16 4.58 -10.98
CA HIS A 290 -23.60 4.52 -11.26
C HIS A 290 -24.42 5.31 -10.24
N ALA A 291 -24.09 5.19 -8.95
CA ALA A 291 -24.79 5.95 -7.92
C ALA A 291 -24.50 7.46 -8.03
N ALA A 292 -23.31 7.87 -8.46
CA ALA A 292 -22.99 9.27 -8.71
C ALA A 292 -23.81 9.83 -9.87
N GLU A 293 -23.95 9.08 -10.97
CA GLU A 293 -24.79 9.45 -12.12
C GLU A 293 -26.26 9.65 -11.71
N GLN A 294 -26.82 8.69 -10.98
CA GLN A 294 -28.22 8.76 -10.51
C GLN A 294 -28.47 9.96 -9.60
N LEU A 295 -27.47 10.37 -8.82
CA LEU A 295 -27.55 11.49 -7.89
C LEU A 295 -27.07 12.82 -8.49
N GLY A 296 -26.62 12.84 -9.75
CA GLY A 296 -26.05 14.03 -10.40
C GLY A 296 -24.78 14.56 -9.72
N ARG A 297 -23.95 13.67 -9.15
CA ARG A 297 -22.72 14.02 -8.42
C ARG A 297 -21.52 14.15 -9.36
N GLU A 298 -21.52 15.22 -10.16
CA GLU A 298 -20.45 15.56 -11.11
C GLU A 298 -19.06 15.71 -10.45
N ASP A 299 -19.02 16.10 -9.17
CA ASP A 299 -17.80 16.19 -8.39
C ASP A 299 -17.14 14.81 -8.16
N ILE A 300 -17.93 13.74 -8.06
CA ILE A 300 -17.42 12.37 -7.94
C ILE A 300 -17.06 11.81 -9.33
N LEU A 301 -17.93 12.03 -10.33
CA LEU A 301 -17.72 11.56 -11.69
C LEU A 301 -16.45 12.15 -12.30
N SER A 302 -16.18 13.45 -12.09
CA SER A 302 -14.95 14.10 -12.54
C SER A 302 -13.69 13.48 -11.92
N ARG A 303 -13.74 13.02 -10.67
CA ARG A 303 -12.62 12.33 -10.02
C ARG A 303 -12.39 10.94 -10.61
N TYR A 304 -13.45 10.16 -10.84
CA TYR A 304 -13.31 8.88 -11.55
C TYR A 304 -12.83 9.05 -12.98
N LYS A 305 -13.27 10.10 -13.68
CA LYS A 305 -12.76 10.46 -15.00
C LYS A 305 -11.27 10.77 -14.95
N LYS A 306 -10.82 11.53 -13.95
CA LYS A 306 -9.40 11.85 -13.77
C LYS A 306 -8.56 10.59 -13.53
N ILE A 307 -9.04 9.66 -12.71
CA ILE A 307 -8.41 8.34 -12.54
C ILE A 307 -8.32 7.62 -13.87
N ALA A 308 -9.41 7.56 -14.65
CA ALA A 308 -9.44 6.92 -15.95
C ALA A 308 -8.37 7.51 -16.88
N GLN A 309 -8.31 8.84 -17.01
CA GLN A 309 -7.31 9.54 -17.82
C GLN A 309 -5.87 9.18 -17.41
N ILE A 310 -5.60 9.10 -16.11
CA ILE A 310 -4.26 8.78 -15.60
C ILE A 310 -3.89 7.32 -15.89
N VAL A 311 -4.79 6.36 -15.62
CA VAL A 311 -4.43 4.94 -15.75
C VAL A 311 -4.41 4.45 -17.18
N THR A 312 -5.15 5.11 -18.08
CA THR A 312 -5.14 4.80 -19.52
C THR A 312 -4.20 5.69 -20.33
N SER A 313 -3.65 6.75 -19.71
CA SER A 313 -2.89 7.80 -20.39
C SER A 313 -3.64 8.43 -21.57
N GLN A 314 -4.96 8.63 -21.44
CA GLN A 314 -5.83 9.17 -22.48
C GLN A 314 -6.68 10.32 -21.95
N ASP A 315 -6.56 11.51 -22.55
CA ASP A 315 -7.29 12.70 -22.10
C ASP A 315 -8.81 12.61 -22.34
N ASP A 316 -9.25 11.84 -23.34
CA ASP A 316 -10.64 11.63 -23.70
C ASP A 316 -11.28 10.40 -23.02
N ALA A 317 -10.60 9.79 -22.05
CA ALA A 317 -11.10 8.62 -21.32
C ALA A 317 -12.47 8.87 -20.66
N HIS A 318 -13.32 7.86 -20.71
CA HIS A 318 -14.60 7.78 -20.02
C HIS A 318 -14.41 7.25 -18.59
N VAL A 319 -15.36 7.53 -17.69
CA VAL A 319 -15.25 7.16 -16.26
C VAL A 319 -15.08 5.65 -16.06
N GLU A 320 -15.73 4.84 -16.90
CA GLU A 320 -15.68 3.37 -16.86
C GLU A 320 -14.36 2.78 -17.37
N ASP A 321 -13.55 3.54 -18.10
CA ASP A 321 -12.28 3.04 -18.66
C ASP A 321 -11.30 2.69 -17.53
N SER A 322 -11.38 3.38 -16.40
CA SER A 322 -10.65 3.01 -15.18
C SER A 322 -11.04 1.61 -14.66
N VAL A 323 -12.32 1.25 -14.70
CA VAL A 323 -12.82 -0.07 -14.28
C VAL A 323 -12.34 -1.16 -15.23
N ILE A 324 -12.34 -0.87 -16.53
CA ILE A 324 -11.84 -1.78 -17.57
C ILE A 324 -10.34 -2.01 -17.38
N TRP A 325 -9.57 -0.95 -17.13
CA TRP A 325 -8.14 -1.02 -16.86
C TRP A 325 -7.84 -1.91 -15.65
N VAL A 326 -8.56 -1.71 -14.54
CA VAL A 326 -8.39 -2.53 -13.32
C VAL A 326 -8.63 -4.01 -13.63
N ARG A 327 -9.74 -4.35 -14.30
CA ARG A 327 -10.04 -5.75 -14.68
C ARG A 327 -8.94 -6.34 -15.57
N ALA A 328 -8.45 -5.57 -16.54
CA ALA A 328 -7.37 -6.00 -17.41
C ALA A 328 -6.07 -6.26 -16.63
N MET A 329 -5.74 -5.46 -15.62
CA MET A 329 -4.58 -5.70 -14.77
C MET A 329 -4.74 -6.95 -13.91
N LEU A 330 -5.91 -7.14 -13.28
CA LEU A 330 -6.20 -8.35 -12.50
C LEU A 330 -6.00 -9.62 -13.33
N ASP A 331 -6.47 -9.61 -14.59
CA ASP A 331 -6.34 -10.74 -15.52
C ASP A 331 -4.88 -10.95 -15.98
N LYS A 332 -4.18 -9.88 -16.39
CA LYS A 332 -2.78 -9.96 -16.84
C LYS A 332 -1.84 -10.43 -15.74
N LEU A 333 -2.06 -9.97 -14.50
CA LEU A 333 -1.32 -10.38 -13.31
C LEU A 333 -1.77 -11.74 -12.77
N LYS A 334 -2.79 -12.36 -13.38
CA LYS A 334 -3.34 -13.68 -13.00
C LYS A 334 -3.71 -13.75 -11.52
N LEU A 335 -4.32 -12.67 -10.99
CA LEU A 335 -4.70 -12.64 -9.58
C LEU A 335 -5.86 -13.62 -9.31
N PRO A 336 -5.80 -14.38 -8.19
CA PRO A 336 -6.81 -15.38 -7.90
C PRO A 336 -8.15 -14.71 -7.58
N LYS A 337 -9.24 -15.28 -8.09
CA LYS A 337 -10.60 -14.78 -7.86
C LYS A 337 -11.05 -15.10 -6.44
N LEU A 338 -11.91 -14.27 -5.85
CA LEU A 338 -12.42 -14.53 -4.49
C LEU A 338 -13.27 -15.81 -4.39
N SER A 339 -13.82 -16.29 -5.50
CA SER A 339 -14.48 -17.59 -5.58
C SER A 339 -13.55 -18.76 -5.21
N THR A 340 -12.24 -18.65 -5.48
CA THR A 340 -11.26 -19.71 -5.10
C THR A 340 -11.01 -19.78 -3.60
N PHE A 341 -11.41 -18.74 -2.86
CA PHE A 341 -11.29 -18.67 -1.40
C PHE A 341 -12.62 -18.93 -0.68
N GLY A 342 -13.67 -19.33 -1.41
CA GLY A 342 -14.97 -19.69 -0.83
C GLY A 342 -15.88 -18.50 -0.54
N VAL A 343 -15.68 -17.33 -1.18
CA VAL A 343 -16.54 -16.15 -0.96
C VAL A 343 -18.03 -16.44 -1.19
N CYS A 344 -18.35 -17.29 -2.17
CA CYS A 344 -19.72 -17.70 -2.48
C CYS A 344 -20.41 -18.51 -1.37
N ASN A 345 -19.65 -19.04 -0.40
CA ASN A 345 -20.18 -19.78 0.75
C ASN A 345 -20.31 -18.90 2.00
N THR A 346 -20.01 -17.60 1.88
CA THR A 346 -20.10 -16.64 2.99
C THR A 346 -21.48 -16.01 3.00
N SER A 347 -22.07 -15.79 4.16
CA SER A 347 -23.29 -14.96 4.27
C SER A 347 -22.94 -13.51 3.93
N PHE A 348 -23.45 -13.03 2.79
CA PHE A 348 -23.25 -11.64 2.37
C PHE A 348 -24.02 -10.67 3.26
N GLU A 349 -25.13 -11.12 3.85
CA GLU A 349 -25.90 -10.40 4.86
C GLU A 349 -25.00 -10.07 6.06
N GLN A 350 -24.35 -11.09 6.63
CA GLN A 350 -23.44 -10.89 7.75
C GLN A 350 -22.23 -10.02 7.37
N VAL A 351 -21.68 -10.21 6.17
CA VAL A 351 -20.55 -9.39 5.70
C VAL A 351 -20.95 -7.92 5.55
N ALA A 352 -22.13 -7.64 5.02
CA ALA A 352 -22.64 -6.28 4.88
C ALA A 352 -22.87 -5.63 6.26
N GLU A 353 -23.47 -6.35 7.21
CA GLU A 353 -23.64 -5.89 8.59
C GLU A 353 -22.30 -5.60 9.28
N ASP A 354 -21.33 -6.51 9.17
CA ASP A 354 -20.00 -6.34 9.74
C ASP A 354 -19.27 -5.15 9.10
N ALA A 355 -19.37 -5.00 7.77
CA ALA A 355 -18.75 -3.91 7.02
C ALA A 355 -19.31 -2.54 7.43
N LEU A 356 -20.63 -2.43 7.65
CA LEU A 356 -21.27 -1.19 8.13
C LEU A 356 -20.79 -0.74 9.51
N ARG A 357 -20.21 -1.63 10.32
CA ARG A 357 -19.61 -1.29 11.62
C ARG A 357 -18.19 -0.72 11.51
N THR A 358 -17.53 -0.89 10.36
CA THR A 358 -16.15 -0.44 10.17
C THR A 358 -16.06 1.08 9.97
N VAL A 359 -14.93 1.68 10.36
CA VAL A 359 -14.69 3.12 10.14
C VAL A 359 -14.39 3.42 8.67
N ALA A 360 -13.69 2.50 7.98
CA ALA A 360 -13.29 2.67 6.57
C ALA A 360 -14.48 2.94 5.65
N ILE A 361 -15.60 2.24 5.85
CA ILE A 361 -16.77 2.36 4.99
C ILE A 361 -17.43 3.74 5.02
N LYS A 362 -17.22 4.51 6.11
CA LYS A 362 -17.75 5.86 6.30
C LYS A 362 -17.06 6.90 5.42
N GLY A 363 -15.95 6.53 4.79
CA GLY A 363 -15.26 7.40 3.84
C GLY A 363 -15.81 7.34 2.42
N ASN A 364 -16.58 6.32 2.06
CA ASN A 364 -17.04 6.14 0.68
C ASN A 364 -17.80 7.39 0.19
N PRO A 365 -17.52 7.90 -1.03
CA PRO A 365 -18.03 9.20 -1.50
C PRO A 365 -19.55 9.29 -1.55
N ILE A 366 -20.20 8.14 -1.71
CA ILE A 366 -21.65 8.01 -1.66
C ILE A 366 -21.98 7.10 -0.49
N PRO A 367 -22.84 7.52 0.46
CA PRO A 367 -23.18 6.73 1.63
C PRO A 367 -23.59 5.30 1.28
N LEU A 368 -22.81 4.32 1.75
CA LEU A 368 -23.14 2.92 1.55
C LEU A 368 -24.27 2.53 2.48
N ASN A 369 -25.23 1.79 1.94
CA ASN A 369 -26.28 1.13 2.69
C ASN A 369 -26.17 -0.38 2.50
N TYR A 370 -26.98 -1.13 3.25
CA TYR A 370 -27.00 -2.58 3.20
C TYR A 370 -27.17 -3.11 1.76
N ASP A 371 -28.15 -2.58 1.00
CA ASP A 371 -28.46 -3.05 -0.35
C ASP A 371 -27.30 -2.84 -1.34
N ARG A 372 -26.60 -1.71 -1.25
CA ARG A 372 -25.43 -1.42 -2.09
C ARG A 372 -24.27 -2.37 -1.78
N LEU A 373 -24.06 -2.72 -0.51
CA LEU A 373 -23.03 -3.70 -0.13
C LEU A 373 -23.38 -5.10 -0.61
N ILE A 374 -24.64 -5.51 -0.48
CA ILE A 374 -25.12 -6.78 -1.04
C ILE A 374 -24.95 -6.80 -2.55
N TYR A 375 -25.27 -5.70 -3.24
CA TYR A 375 -25.05 -5.57 -4.68
C TYR A 375 -23.58 -5.82 -5.03
N ILE A 376 -22.63 -5.12 -4.39
CA ILE A 376 -21.19 -5.29 -4.65
C ILE A 376 -20.78 -6.75 -4.42
N LEU A 377 -21.13 -7.33 -3.26
CA LEU A 377 -20.78 -8.71 -2.91
C LEU A 377 -21.35 -9.73 -3.90
N SER A 378 -22.59 -9.51 -4.37
CA SER A 378 -23.24 -10.39 -5.35
C SER A 378 -22.50 -10.43 -6.68
N LYS A 379 -21.82 -9.36 -7.09
CA LYS A 379 -21.03 -9.31 -8.33
C LYS A 379 -19.72 -10.09 -8.25
N VAL A 380 -19.21 -10.31 -7.04
CA VAL A 380 -17.97 -11.07 -6.80
C VAL A 380 -18.19 -12.58 -6.97
N CYS A 381 -19.41 -13.07 -6.72
CA CYS A 381 -19.77 -14.46 -6.92
C CYS A 381 -20.55 -14.64 -8.24
N PRO A 382 -20.02 -15.36 -9.24
CA PRO A 382 -20.74 -15.59 -10.50
C PRO A 382 -21.96 -16.52 -10.37
N CYS A 383 -22.34 -16.94 -9.16
CA CYS A 383 -23.52 -17.77 -8.92
C CYS A 383 -24.73 -16.91 -8.51
N THR A 384 -25.49 -16.45 -9.49
CA THR A 384 -26.97 -16.37 -9.52
C THR A 384 -27.35 -15.64 -10.82
N GLY A 385 -28.39 -16.11 -11.51
CA GLY A 385 -28.85 -15.60 -12.80
C GLY A 385 -29.43 -14.19 -12.76
N ALA A 386 -28.68 -13.21 -12.24
CA ALA A 386 -28.98 -11.80 -12.36
C ALA A 386 -28.46 -11.31 -13.73
N ILE A 387 -29.40 -10.85 -14.54
CA ILE A 387 -29.19 -10.29 -15.88
C ILE A 387 -28.03 -9.29 -15.82
N PRO A 388 -26.99 -9.41 -16.66
CA PRO A 388 -26.01 -8.35 -16.80
C PRO A 388 -26.73 -7.13 -17.37
N HIS A 389 -26.72 -6.00 -16.63
CA HIS A 389 -26.89 -4.71 -17.30
C HIS A 389 -25.82 -4.66 -18.39
N PRO A 390 -26.21 -4.45 -19.66
CA PRO A 390 -25.25 -4.49 -20.74
C PRO A 390 -24.24 -3.37 -20.53
N ILE A 391 -22.98 -3.74 -20.27
CA ILE A 391 -21.85 -2.87 -20.56
C ILE A 391 -21.94 -2.65 -22.07
N THR A 392 -22.30 -1.45 -22.51
CA THR A 392 -22.54 -1.13 -23.93
C THR A 392 -21.26 -1.10 -24.77
N ARG A 393 -20.12 -1.52 -24.24
CA ARG A 393 -18.91 -1.83 -25.00
C ARG A 393 -18.24 -3.10 -24.46
N THR A 394 -18.26 -4.17 -25.25
CA THR A 394 -17.55 -5.42 -24.95
C THR A 394 -16.05 -5.26 -25.21
N SER A 395 -15.25 -6.08 -24.53
CA SER A 395 -13.79 -6.22 -24.66
C SER A 395 -13.27 -6.42 -26.10
N GLU A 396 -14.15 -6.66 -27.07
CA GLU A 396 -13.81 -6.81 -28.49
C GLU A 396 -13.48 -5.48 -29.17
N GLN A 397 -14.01 -4.34 -28.70
CA GLN A 397 -13.61 -3.03 -29.23
C GLN A 397 -12.20 -2.58 -28.79
N TYR A 398 -11.62 -3.23 -27.78
CA TYR A 398 -10.24 -2.98 -27.36
C TYR A 398 -9.22 -3.79 -28.20
N ARG A 399 -9.67 -4.78 -28.99
CA ARG A 399 -8.78 -5.53 -29.90
C ARG A 399 -8.43 -4.77 -31.18
N SER A 400 -9.17 -3.71 -31.53
CA SER A 400 -8.90 -2.90 -32.73
C SER A 400 -7.96 -1.71 -32.50
N SER A 401 -7.63 -1.34 -31.26
CA SER A 401 -6.57 -0.37 -30.96
C SER A 401 -5.23 -1.07 -30.76
N LYS A 402 -4.80 -1.85 -31.76
CA LYS A 402 -3.41 -2.33 -31.85
C LYS A 402 -2.56 -1.21 -32.44
N THR A 403 -1.99 -0.42 -31.55
CA THR A 403 -0.70 0.22 -31.77
C THR A 403 -0.03 0.31 -30.40
N ASP A 404 0.79 -0.70 -30.14
CA ASP A 404 2.00 -0.60 -29.34
C ASP A 404 1.96 0.07 -27.96
N TRP A 405 1.51 -0.68 -26.96
CA TRP A 405 1.87 -0.42 -25.56
C TRP A 405 3.29 -0.95 -25.21
N ALA A 406 3.94 -1.67 -26.12
CA ALA A 406 5.25 -2.30 -25.91
C ALA A 406 6.41 -1.57 -26.63
N SER A 407 6.16 -0.61 -27.53
CA SER A 407 7.23 0.08 -28.27
C SER A 407 7.56 1.49 -27.77
N GLN A 408 6.83 1.99 -26.75
CA GLN A 408 7.14 3.30 -26.14
C GLN A 408 8.28 3.23 -25.11
N THR A 409 8.73 2.05 -24.69
CA THR A 409 9.93 1.88 -23.86
C THR A 409 11.23 1.89 -24.68
N ASP A 410 11.18 1.62 -25.99
CA ASP A 410 12.38 1.55 -26.85
C ASP A 410 12.76 2.89 -27.51
N GLN A 411 11.86 3.87 -27.57
CA GLN A 411 12.14 5.16 -28.24
C GLN A 411 12.69 6.26 -27.32
N ALA A 412 12.71 6.05 -26.00
CA ALA A 412 13.31 7.02 -25.06
C ALA A 412 14.84 6.83 -24.86
N SER A 413 15.43 5.76 -25.41
CA SER A 413 16.85 5.41 -25.24
C SER A 413 17.73 5.66 -26.48
N GLN A 414 17.19 6.26 -27.55
CA GLN A 414 17.92 6.51 -28.80
C GLN A 414 17.71 7.92 -29.38
N THR A 415 17.77 8.96 -28.55
CA THR A 415 18.09 10.32 -29.02
C THR A 415 18.77 11.11 -27.92
N ASP A 416 20.04 10.80 -27.64
CA ASP A 416 21.01 11.80 -27.17
C ASP A 416 22.43 11.22 -27.24
N SER A 417 22.92 11.08 -28.47
CA SER A 417 24.35 10.83 -28.71
C SER A 417 24.73 11.27 -30.11
N MET A 418 24.96 12.57 -30.31
CA MET A 418 26.05 13.06 -31.18
C MET A 418 26.26 14.58 -31.08
N GLU A 419 27.53 14.94 -30.90
CA GLU A 419 28.19 16.23 -31.15
C GLU A 419 28.14 17.34 -30.09
N VAL A 420 29.15 17.36 -29.21
CA VAL A 420 30.12 18.48 -29.13
C VAL A 420 31.51 17.92 -28.81
N PHE A 421 32.38 17.86 -29.81
CA PHE A 421 33.83 17.71 -29.65
C PHE A 421 34.41 19.05 -29.17
N GLY A 422 35.12 19.04 -28.03
CA GLY A 422 35.90 20.17 -27.53
C GLY A 422 37.26 19.70 -27.02
N GLN A 423 38.21 19.47 -27.94
CA GLN A 423 39.63 19.44 -27.59
C GLN A 423 40.11 20.89 -27.40
N ARG A 424 40.59 21.24 -26.21
CA ARG A 424 41.52 22.36 -26.02
C ARG A 424 42.77 21.86 -25.30
N THR A 425 43.84 21.94 -26.06
CA THR A 425 45.25 21.81 -25.69
C THR A 425 45.64 22.86 -24.66
N LEU A 426 46.45 22.41 -23.69
CA LEU A 426 47.34 23.24 -22.90
C LEU A 426 48.48 23.72 -23.82
N ASP A 427 48.79 25.02 -23.78
CA ASP A 427 50.17 25.49 -23.91
C ASP A 427 50.30 26.90 -23.32
N ASN A 428 51.48 27.10 -22.72
CA ASN A 428 51.95 28.27 -21.98
C ASN A 428 52.10 29.51 -22.87
N ASP A 429 51.90 30.68 -22.27
CA ASP A 429 52.88 31.78 -22.18
C ASP A 429 52.16 33.07 -21.82
N PHE A 430 52.61 33.76 -20.76
CA PHE A 430 52.91 35.20 -20.78
C PHE A 430 53.42 35.64 -19.40
N GLU A 431 54.72 35.99 -19.38
CA GLU A 431 55.39 36.79 -18.36
C GLU A 431 54.99 38.29 -18.47
N ARG A 432 55.14 39.00 -17.33
CA ARG A 432 55.29 40.48 -17.14
C ARG A 432 54.01 41.32 -17.39
N GLU A 433 53.67 42.34 -16.62
CA GLU A 433 54.44 43.34 -15.88
C GLU A 433 53.49 44.08 -14.90
N GLU A 434 54.08 44.64 -13.83
CA GLU A 434 53.55 45.56 -12.78
C GLU A 434 52.58 45.07 -11.69
#